data_AF-A0A519KRP9-F1
#
_entry.id   AF-A0A519KRP9-F1
#
_cell.length_a   1.000
_cell.length_b   1.000
_cell.length_c   1.000
_cell.angle_alpha   90.00
_cell.angle_beta   90.00
_cell.angle_gamma   90.00
#
_symmetry.space_group_name_H-M   'P 1'
#
loop_
_entity.id
_entity.type
_entity.pdbx_description
1 polymer ?
#
loop_
_entity_poly.entity_id
_entity_poly.type
_entity_poly.pdbx_seq_one_letter_code
_entity_poly.pdbx_strand_id
1 'polypeptide(L)'
;MSLDALRDQLPSYAKDISLNLSSLAGESLLTDQQKWGCFLASAHAIGVAPVVKLIEAQAATVLSPEAMNAAKAAAAIMGMNNIYYRSLHLMKNHEYTT
;
A
#
# COMPACT_ATOMS: atom_id res chain seq x y z
N MET A 1 17.41 -4.14 3.95
CA MET A 1 17.51 -5.10 2.81
C MET A 1 16.21 -5.86 2.63
N SER A 2 15.14 -5.17 2.24
CA SER A 2 13.88 -5.84 1.87
C SER A 2 13.16 -5.15 0.71
N LEU A 3 13.29 -3.83 0.55
CA LEU A 3 12.83 -3.15 -0.67
C LEU A 3 13.66 -3.54 -1.90
N ASP A 4 14.98 -3.65 -1.77
CA ASP A 4 15.84 -4.11 -2.86
C ASP A 4 15.51 -5.55 -3.27
N ALA A 5 15.25 -6.43 -2.30
CA ALA A 5 14.80 -7.79 -2.57
C ALA A 5 13.44 -7.86 -3.29
N LEU A 6 12.57 -6.86 -3.11
CA LEU A 6 11.33 -6.74 -3.87
C LEU A 6 11.61 -6.28 -5.30
N ARG A 7 12.53 -5.32 -5.47
CA ARG A 7 12.95 -4.81 -6.78
C ARG A 7 13.66 -5.88 -7.62
N ASP A 8 14.44 -6.75 -7.00
CA ASP A 8 15.16 -7.84 -7.66
C ASP A 8 14.20 -8.93 -8.21
N GLN A 9 12.97 -9.01 -7.69
CA GLN A 9 11.92 -9.89 -8.22
C GLN A 9 11.20 -9.29 -9.43
N LEU A 10 11.41 -8.01 -9.74
CA LEU A 10 10.75 -7.38 -10.88
C LEU A 10 11.43 -7.82 -12.19
N PRO A 11 10.65 -8.32 -13.17
CA PRO A 11 11.18 -8.71 -14.46
C PRO A 11 11.65 -7.49 -15.26
N SER A 12 12.48 -7.73 -16.29
CA SER A 12 13.08 -6.67 -17.10
C SER A 12 12.06 -5.74 -17.77
N TYR A 13 10.87 -6.26 -18.13
CA TYR A 13 9.78 -5.45 -18.70
C TYR A 13 9.11 -4.52 -17.68
N ALA A 14 9.38 -4.68 -16.38
CA ALA A 14 8.84 -3.86 -15.29
C ALA A 14 9.89 -2.87 -14.73
N LYS A 15 10.91 -2.53 -15.52
CA LYS A 15 12.02 -1.65 -15.11
C LYS A 15 11.54 -0.32 -14.52
N ASP A 16 10.54 0.31 -15.13
CA ASP A 16 10.03 1.60 -14.65
C ASP A 16 9.37 1.51 -13.27
N ILE A 17 8.74 0.37 -12.94
CA ILE A 17 8.20 0.12 -11.61
C ILE A 17 9.34 0.05 -10.58
N SER A 18 10.44 -0.63 -10.91
CA SER A 18 11.61 -0.70 -10.03
C SER A 18 12.26 0.67 -9.80
N LEU A 19 12.35 1.50 -10.84
CA LEU A 19 12.85 2.87 -10.75
C LEU A 19 11.94 3.75 -9.87
N ASN A 20 10.63 3.67 -10.06
CA ASN A 20 9.67 4.42 -9.25
C ASN A 20 9.72 4.01 -7.77
N LEU A 21 9.81 2.71 -7.46
CA LEU A 21 9.97 2.25 -6.07
C LEU A 21 11.23 2.82 -5.42
N SER A 22 12.34 2.91 -6.18
CA SER A 22 13.58 3.50 -5.70
C SER A 22 13.42 4.99 -5.43
N SER A 23 12.81 5.71 -6.38
CA SER A 23 12.56 7.14 -6.27
C SER A 23 11.67 7.47 -5.09
N LEU A 24 10.59 6.71 -4.89
CA LEU A 24 9.65 6.89 -3.78
C LEU A 24 10.24 6.49 -2.43
N ALA A 25 11.21 5.58 -2.39
CA ALA A 25 11.89 5.25 -1.13
C ALA A 25 12.91 6.33 -0.73
N GLY A 26 13.56 6.95 -1.71
CA GLY A 26 14.59 7.97 -1.51
C GLY A 26 14.08 9.41 -1.43
N GLU A 27 12.79 9.65 -1.64
CA GLU A 27 12.19 10.98 -1.49
C GLU A 27 12.21 11.48 -0.04
N SER A 28 12.15 12.81 0.11
CA SER A 28 12.26 13.53 1.38
C SER A 28 11.12 14.54 1.64
N LEU A 29 10.06 14.50 0.84
CA LEU A 29 8.86 15.30 1.03
C LEU A 29 8.05 14.80 2.24
N LEU A 30 7.95 13.48 2.39
CA LEU A 30 7.27 12.85 3.53
C LEU A 30 8.27 12.52 4.64
N THR A 31 7.78 12.58 5.88
CA THR A 31 8.50 11.95 7.00
C THR A 31 8.59 10.45 6.80
N ASP A 32 9.58 9.81 7.41
CA ASP A 32 9.75 8.36 7.32
C ASP A 32 8.50 7.59 7.80
N GLN A 33 7.82 8.07 8.85
CA GLN A 33 6.57 7.46 9.30
C GLN A 33 5.46 7.55 8.24
N GLN A 34 5.31 8.69 7.59
CA GLN A 34 4.30 8.88 6.53
C GLN A 34 4.63 8.03 5.29
N LYS A 35 5.88 8.03 4.85
CA LYS A 35 6.35 7.26 3.69
C LYS A 35 6.17 5.75 3.92
N TRP A 36 6.73 5.22 5.00
CA TRP A 36 6.66 3.78 5.27
C TRP A 36 5.26 3.32 5.70
N GLY A 37 4.50 4.18 6.38
CA GLY A 37 3.08 3.93 6.66
C GLY A 37 2.26 3.84 5.37
N CYS A 38 2.52 4.72 4.40
CA CYS A 38 1.87 4.67 3.08
C CYS A 38 2.24 3.40 2.33
N PHE A 39 3.53 3.07 2.19
CA PHE A 39 3.98 1.82 1.56
C PHE A 39 3.32 0.59 2.17
N LEU A 40 3.29 0.51 3.51
CA LEU A 40 2.70 -0.61 4.23
C LEU A 40 1.18 -0.71 3.99
N ALA A 41 0.45 0.39 4.12
CA ALA A 41 -0.99 0.40 3.85
C ALA A 41 -1.29 0.02 2.39
N SER A 42 -0.53 0.52 1.42
CA SER A 42 -0.66 0.15 0.01
C SER A 42 -0.36 -1.32 -0.25
N ALA A 43 0.67 -1.88 0.40
CA ALA A 43 1.01 -3.29 0.27
C ALA A 43 -0.14 -4.20 0.75
N HIS A 44 -0.74 -3.87 1.91
CA HIS A 44 -1.90 -4.59 2.41
C HIS A 44 -3.14 -4.41 1.55
N ALA A 45 -3.35 -3.22 0.98
CA ALA A 45 -4.48 -2.96 0.09
C ALA A 45 -4.44 -3.79 -1.20
N ILE A 46 -3.25 -4.04 -1.77
CA ILE A 46 -3.11 -4.92 -2.94
C ILE A 46 -3.13 -6.41 -2.59
N GLY A 47 -2.75 -6.78 -1.36
CA GLY A 47 -2.83 -8.15 -0.84
C GLY A 47 -1.86 -9.17 -1.46
N VAL A 48 -0.84 -8.73 -2.20
CA VAL A 48 0.13 -9.63 -2.85
C VAL A 48 1.16 -10.10 -1.82
N ALA A 49 1.12 -11.39 -1.46
CA ALA A 49 1.87 -11.92 -0.31
C ALA A 49 3.39 -11.61 -0.31
N PRO A 50 4.14 -11.78 -1.42
CA PRO A 50 5.55 -11.37 -1.46
C PRO A 50 5.78 -9.87 -1.20
N VAL A 51 4.89 -9.01 -1.71
CA VAL A 51 4.97 -7.56 -1.51
C VAL A 51 4.69 -7.19 -0.07
N VAL A 52 3.62 -7.73 0.51
CA VAL A 52 3.26 -7.51 1.92
C VAL A 52 4.43 -7.89 2.83
N LYS A 53 4.96 -9.10 2.68
CA LYS A 53 6.04 -9.62 3.53
C LYS A 53 7.29 -8.74 3.48
N LEU A 54 7.72 -8.31 2.30
CA LEU A 54 8.95 -7.54 2.13
C LEU A 54 8.78 -6.08 2.58
N ILE A 55 7.64 -5.47 2.31
CA ILE A 55 7.33 -4.12 2.80
C ILE A 55 7.16 -4.11 4.32
N GLU A 56 6.47 -5.09 4.91
CA GLU A 56 6.38 -5.24 6.37
C GLU A 56 7.76 -5.34 7.01
N ALA A 57 8.65 -6.17 6.45
CA ALA A 57 10.00 -6.33 6.95
C ALA A 57 10.80 -5.01 6.89
N GLN A 58 10.61 -4.19 5.84
CA GLN A 58 11.27 -2.88 5.76
C GLN A 58 10.67 -1.86 6.71
N ALA A 59 9.33 -1.81 6.78
CA ALA A 59 8.60 -0.87 7.60
C ALA A 59 8.88 -1.12 9.10
N ALA A 60 9.05 -2.37 9.51
CA ALA A 60 9.38 -2.72 10.90
C ALA A 60 10.74 -2.19 11.38
N THR A 61 11.65 -1.78 10.47
CA THR A 61 12.92 -1.16 10.87
C THR A 61 12.81 0.35 11.07
N VAL A 62 11.66 0.95 10.76
CA VAL A 62 11.46 2.41 10.73
C VAL A 62 10.25 2.84 11.55
N LEU A 63 9.16 2.08 11.47
CA LEU A 63 7.90 2.35 12.16
C LEU A 63 7.87 1.73 13.55
N SER A 64 7.20 2.40 14.48
CA SER A 64 6.82 1.76 15.75
C SER A 64 5.76 0.68 15.52
N PRO A 65 5.59 -0.26 16.47
CA PRO A 65 4.51 -1.26 16.41
C PRO A 65 3.11 -0.64 16.26
N GLU A 66 2.86 0.50 16.92
CA GLU A 66 1.60 1.24 16.86
C GLU A 66 1.37 1.82 15.46
N ALA A 67 2.40 2.40 14.86
CA ALA A 67 2.33 2.93 13.49
C ALA A 67 2.11 1.82 12.45
N MET A 68 2.75 0.66 12.64
CA MET A 68 2.48 -0.51 11.81
C MET A 68 1.04 -0.99 11.91
N ASN A 69 0.51 -1.11 13.14
CA ASN A 69 -0.88 -1.50 13.37
C ASN A 69 -1.86 -0.48 12.77
N ALA A 70 -1.57 0.83 12.90
CA ALA A 70 -2.39 1.88 12.30
C ALA A 70 -2.43 1.80 10.77
N ALA A 71 -1.29 1.56 10.11
CA ALA A 71 -1.24 1.39 8.65
C ALA A 71 -2.05 0.16 8.17
N LYS A 72 -1.95 -0.96 8.90
CA LYS A 72 -2.74 -2.18 8.63
C LYS A 72 -4.23 -1.95 8.85
N ALA A 73 -4.59 -1.26 9.93
CA ALA A 73 -5.98 -0.90 10.23
C ALA A 73 -6.56 0.02 9.14
N ALA A 74 -5.78 0.99 8.65
CA ALA A 74 -6.17 1.86 7.55
C ALA A 74 -6.50 1.06 6.28
N ALA A 75 -5.65 0.10 5.90
CA ALA A 75 -5.93 -0.78 4.75
C ALA A 75 -7.22 -1.60 4.96
N ALA A 76 -7.42 -2.18 6.14
CA ALA A 76 -8.59 -3.00 6.46
C ALA A 76 -9.91 -2.19 6.41
N ILE A 77 -9.96 -1.03 7.07
CA ILE A 77 -11.17 -0.21 7.09
C ILE A 77 -11.47 0.40 5.71
N MET A 78 -10.43 0.81 4.97
CA MET A 78 -10.62 1.34 3.62
C MET A 78 -11.09 0.27 2.65
N GLY A 79 -10.70 -1.00 2.82
CA GLY A 79 -11.27 -2.12 2.06
C GLY A 79 -12.80 -2.20 2.18
N MET A 80 -13.34 -2.08 3.40
CA MET A 80 -14.78 -2.06 3.64
C MET A 80 -15.42 -0.76 3.12
N ASN A 81 -14.87 0.40 3.51
CA ASN A 81 -15.45 1.70 3.22
C ASN A 81 -15.49 2.00 1.70
N ASN A 82 -14.42 1.65 0.98
CA ASN A 82 -14.34 1.87 -0.47
C ASN A 82 -15.46 1.13 -1.21
N ILE A 83 -15.78 -0.10 -0.80
CA ILE A 83 -16.87 -0.87 -1.41
C ILE A 83 -18.23 -0.30 -1.00
N TYR A 84 -18.45 -0.11 0.29
CA TYR A 84 -19.74 0.34 0.80
C TYR A 84 -20.16 1.69 0.23
N TYR A 85 -19.31 2.72 0.37
CA TYR A 85 -19.66 4.06 -0.09
C TYR A 85 -19.69 4.18 -1.61
N ARG A 86 -18.86 3.42 -2.33
CA ARG A 86 -18.94 3.38 -3.79
C ARG A 86 -20.24 2.74 -4.27
N SER A 87 -20.69 1.68 -3.60
CA SER A 87 -21.96 1.02 -3.92
C SER A 87 -23.15 1.95 -3.69
N LEU A 88 -23.21 2.63 -2.53
CA LEU A 88 -24.25 3.63 -2.26
C LEU A 88 -24.30 4.74 -3.32
N HIS A 89 -23.14 5.18 -3.81
CA HIS A 89 -23.08 6.16 -4.89
C HIS A 89 -23.70 5.62 -6.20
N LEU A 90 -23.39 4.37 -6.58
CA LEU A 90 -23.90 3.74 -7.79
C LEU A 90 -25.41 3.45 -7.73
N MET A 91 -25.93 3.08 -6.56
CA MET A 91 -27.36 2.79 -6.36
C MET A 91 -28.28 4.01 -6.52
N LYS A 92 -27.72 5.23 -6.61
CA LYS A 92 -28.49 6.43 -6.98
C LYS A 92 -28.85 6.47 -8.47
N ASN A 93 -28.29 5.60 -9.30
CA ASN A 93 -28.68 5.49 -10.70
C ASN A 93 -30.09 4.86 -10.81
N HIS A 94 -30.99 5.57 -11.47
CA HIS A 94 -32.38 5.17 -11.70
C HIS A 94 -32.53 3.86 -12.48
N GLU A 95 -31.52 3.40 -13.22
CA GLU A 95 -31.57 2.07 -13.86
C GLU A 95 -31.60 0.91 -12.85
N TYR A 96 -31.16 1.14 -11.60
CA TYR A 96 -31.23 0.15 -10.52
C TYR A 96 -32.52 0.22 -9.71
N THR A 97 -33.42 1.18 -9.98
CA THR A 97 -34.74 1.21 -9.32
C THR A 97 -35.70 0.30 -10.07
N THR A 98 -36.13 -0.79 -9.42
CA THR A 98 -37.26 -1.64 -9.87
C THR A 98 -38.57 -0.91 -9.75
#